data_AF-A0A0U2R220-F1
#
_entry.id   AF-A0A0U2R220-F1
#
_cell.length_a   1.000
_cell.length_b   1.000
_cell.length_c   1.000
_cell.angle_alpha   90.00
_cell.angle_beta   90.00
_cell.angle_gamma   90.00
#
_symmetry.space_group_name_H-M   'P 1'
#
loop_
_entity.id
_entity.type
_entity.pdbx_description
1 polymer ?
#
loop_
_entity_poly.entity_id
_entity_poly.type
_entity_poly.pdbx_seq_one_letter_code
_entity_poly.pdbx_strand_id
1 'polypeptide(L)'
;MAAHACKDGGTIVLLAECRDGLGRSDFLKWFGVGDSRALENKLRSGYEVNGQTAWSLMTKAERYRVCLVSELREEQVEKMRMVPVRSIEQALEQAGGRDGYIMPRGAAVLARLEK
;
A
#
# COMPACT_ATOMS: atom_id res chain seq x y z
N MET A 1 0.94 1.59 -9.12
CA MET A 1 1.51 0.94 -10.32
C MET A 1 1.51 -0.57 -10.20
N ALA A 2 2.12 -1.17 -9.17
CA ALA A 2 2.16 -2.63 -9.02
C ALA A 2 0.79 -3.34 -9.06
N ALA A 3 -0.25 -2.69 -8.54
CA ALA A 3 -1.64 -3.17 -8.63
C ALA A 3 -2.13 -3.47 -10.06
N HIS A 4 -1.57 -2.82 -11.10
CA HIS A 4 -1.93 -3.11 -12.50
C HIS A 4 -1.28 -4.39 -13.05
N ALA A 5 -0.17 -4.83 -12.46
CA ALA A 5 0.51 -6.08 -12.82
C ALA A 5 0.13 -7.26 -11.90
N CYS A 6 -0.45 -6.96 -10.74
CA CYS A 6 -0.84 -7.96 -9.75
C CYS A 6 -2.23 -8.51 -10.06
N LYS A 7 -2.37 -9.85 -10.00
CA LYS A 7 -3.68 -10.50 -10.06
C LYS A 7 -4.53 -10.10 -8.86
N ASP A 8 -5.85 -10.14 -9.02
CA ASP A 8 -6.80 -9.82 -7.94
C ASP A 8 -6.58 -10.71 -6.72
N GLY A 9 -6.59 -10.14 -5.51
CA GLY A 9 -6.25 -10.85 -4.27
C GLY A 9 -4.77 -11.27 -4.17
N GLY A 10 -3.93 -10.88 -5.12
CA GLY A 10 -2.50 -11.17 -5.12
C GLY A 10 -1.72 -10.42 -4.03
N THR A 11 -0.46 -10.78 -3.88
CA THR A 11 0.46 -10.12 -2.94
C THR A 11 1.31 -9.09 -3.68
N ILE A 12 1.43 -7.89 -3.09
CA ILE A 12 2.33 -6.83 -3.52
C ILE A 12 3.37 -6.66 -2.43
N VAL A 13 4.64 -6.92 -2.73
CA VAL A 13 5.76 -6.60 -1.84
C VAL A 13 6.27 -5.21 -2.23
N LEU A 14 6.05 -4.22 -1.36
CA LEU A 14 6.49 -2.84 -1.52
C LEU A 14 7.73 -2.60 -0.69
N LEU A 15 8.82 -2.17 -1.34
CA LEU A 15 10.05 -1.77 -0.67
C LEU A 15 10.10 -0.25 -0.62
N ALA A 16 10.06 0.31 0.58
CA ALA A 16 10.20 1.73 0.82
C ALA A 16 10.72 1.96 2.24
N GLU A 17 11.94 2.46 2.38
CA GLU A 17 12.58 2.67 3.70
C GLU A 17 11.76 3.60 4.60
N CYS A 18 11.16 4.66 4.04
CA CYS A 18 10.37 5.65 4.78
C CYS A 18 11.14 6.32 5.94
N ARG A 19 12.41 6.71 5.70
CA ARG A 19 13.30 7.37 6.69
C ARG A 19 12.69 8.60 7.39
N ASP A 20 11.87 9.38 6.67
CA ASP A 20 11.19 10.57 7.20
C ASP A 20 9.81 10.22 7.82
N GLY A 21 9.59 8.94 8.09
CA GLY A 21 8.32 8.41 8.53
C GLY A 21 7.23 8.54 7.47
N LEU A 22 6.06 9.03 7.90
CA LEU A 22 4.87 9.14 7.06
C LEU A 22 4.87 10.37 6.15
N GLY A 23 5.92 11.19 6.18
CA GLY A 23 6.02 12.47 5.49
C GLY A 23 5.15 13.58 6.09
N ARG A 24 3.94 13.26 6.57
CA ARG A 24 3.07 14.16 7.35
C ARG A 24 2.59 13.53 8.63
N SER A 25 2.64 14.29 9.72
CA SER A 25 2.20 13.88 11.06
C SER A 25 0.71 13.52 11.12
N ASP A 26 -0.11 14.11 10.24
CA ASP A 26 -1.55 13.94 10.23
C ASP A 26 -2.04 12.88 9.22
N PHE A 27 -1.13 12.19 8.52
CA PHE A 27 -1.52 11.22 7.50
C PHE A 27 -2.40 10.08 8.04
N LEU A 28 -2.07 9.56 9.24
CA LEU A 28 -2.84 8.46 9.87
C LEU A 28 -4.27 8.84 10.25
N LYS A 29 -4.64 10.13 10.28
CA LYS A 29 -6.01 10.57 10.60
C LYS A 29 -7.03 10.04 9.58
N TRP A 30 -6.58 9.75 8.36
CA TRP A 30 -7.43 9.26 7.28
C TRP A 30 -7.76 7.78 7.40
N PHE A 31 -6.98 7.02 8.18
CA PHE A 31 -7.15 5.58 8.38
C PHE A 31 -7.96 5.22 9.64
N GLY A 32 -8.53 6.22 10.31
CA GLY A 32 -9.45 6.01 11.45
C GLY A 32 -10.89 5.69 11.04
N VAL A 33 -11.17 5.57 9.74
CA VAL A 33 -12.48 5.17 9.19
C VAL A 33 -12.49 3.69 8.84
N GLY A 34 -13.68 3.11 8.66
CA GLY A 34 -13.84 1.67 8.43
C GLY A 34 -13.13 1.17 7.17
N ASP A 35 -13.53 1.71 6.02
CA ASP A 35 -13.11 1.25 4.70
C ASP A 35 -12.88 2.43 3.72
N SER A 36 -12.44 2.11 2.51
CA SER A 36 -12.15 3.10 1.47
C SER A 36 -13.38 3.87 1.01
N ARG A 37 -14.59 3.29 1.12
CA ARG A 37 -15.85 3.99 0.80
C ARG A 37 -16.17 5.06 1.85
N ALA A 38 -16.01 4.74 3.13
CA ALA A 38 -16.15 5.70 4.21
C ALA A 38 -15.10 6.83 4.11
N LEU A 39 -13.88 6.49 3.72
CA LEU A 39 -12.81 7.46 3.47
C LEU A 39 -13.16 8.39 2.28
N GLU A 40 -13.68 7.83 1.19
CA GLU A 40 -14.17 8.60 0.04
C GLU A 40 -15.28 9.57 0.44
N ASN A 41 -16.26 9.11 1.22
CA ASN A 41 -17.35 9.97 1.71
C ASN A 41 -16.82 11.13 2.55
N LYS A 42 -15.80 10.90 3.39
CA LYS A 42 -15.13 11.95 4.15
C LYS A 42 -14.39 12.94 3.24
N LEU A 43 -13.76 12.46 2.17
CA LEU A 43 -13.11 13.34 1.18
C LEU A 43 -14.11 14.22 0.41
N ARG A 44 -15.33 13.72 0.17
CA ARG A 44 -16.39 14.49 -0.50
C ARG A 44 -16.87 15.69 0.32
N SER A 45 -16.78 15.63 1.65
CA SER A 45 -17.16 16.74 2.53
C SER A 45 -16.00 17.69 2.88
N GLY A 46 -14.75 17.25 2.72
CA GLY A 46 -13.57 18.07 2.98
C GLY A 46 -12.33 17.45 2.34
N TYR A 47 -12.05 17.84 1.10
CA TYR A 47 -10.92 17.30 0.34
C TYR A 47 -9.58 17.79 0.89
N GLU A 48 -8.66 16.84 1.08
CA GLU A 48 -7.24 17.11 1.26
C GLU A 48 -6.43 16.15 0.37
N VAL A 49 -5.33 16.63 -0.20
CA VAL A 49 -4.49 15.85 -1.13
C VAL A 49 -3.95 14.57 -0.47
N ASN A 50 -3.48 14.66 0.78
CA ASN A 50 -3.03 13.50 1.56
C ASN A 50 -4.17 12.51 1.86
N GLY A 51 -5.41 12.99 1.95
CA GLY A 51 -6.58 12.14 2.07
C GLY A 51 -6.84 11.34 0.79
N GLN A 52 -6.69 11.93 -0.40
CA GLN A 52 -6.75 11.18 -1.66
C GLN A 52 -5.66 10.11 -1.73
N THR A 53 -4.44 10.40 -1.25
CA THR A 53 -3.37 9.40 -1.15
C THR A 53 -3.76 8.25 -0.22
N ALA A 54 -4.31 8.57 0.95
CA ALA A 54 -4.78 7.58 1.92
C ALA A 54 -5.91 6.70 1.35
N TRP A 55 -6.88 7.31 0.66
CA TRP A 55 -7.93 6.60 -0.07
C TRP A 55 -7.34 5.62 -1.10
N SER A 56 -6.44 6.12 -1.95
CA SER A 56 -5.81 5.33 -2.99
C SER A 56 -5.01 4.15 -2.44
N LEU A 57 -4.37 4.32 -1.28
CA LEU A 57 -3.67 3.26 -0.57
C LEU A 57 -4.66 2.23 0.01
N MET A 58 -5.67 2.69 0.76
CA MET A 58 -6.66 1.83 1.40
C MET A 58 -7.42 0.98 0.38
N THR A 59 -7.88 1.55 -0.73
CA THR A 59 -8.54 0.80 -1.82
C THR A 59 -7.65 -0.31 -2.39
N LYS A 60 -6.32 -0.10 -2.45
CA LYS A 60 -5.40 -1.16 -2.89
C LYS A 60 -5.20 -2.20 -1.79
N ALA A 61 -5.02 -1.78 -0.55
CA ALA A 61 -4.83 -2.66 0.59
C ALA A 61 -6.06 -3.55 0.89
N GLU A 62 -7.26 -3.11 0.53
CA GLU A 62 -8.49 -3.92 0.59
C GLU A 62 -8.55 -5.00 -0.50
N ARG A 63 -7.91 -4.75 -1.64
CA ARG A 63 -7.98 -5.60 -2.85
C ARG A 63 -6.78 -6.54 -3.00
N TYR A 64 -5.65 -6.15 -2.43
CA TYR A 64 -4.38 -6.86 -2.51
C TYR A 64 -3.76 -6.97 -1.13
N ARG A 65 -3.02 -8.06 -0.90
CA ARG A 65 -2.19 -8.18 0.29
C ARG A 65 -0.91 -7.38 0.09
N VAL A 66 -0.83 -6.19 0.66
CA VAL A 66 0.33 -5.29 0.52
C VAL A 66 1.29 -5.52 1.68
N CYS A 67 2.42 -6.19 1.43
CA CYS A 67 3.52 -6.33 2.37
C CYS A 67 4.47 -5.15 2.22
N LEU A 68 4.75 -4.41 3.29
CA LEU A 68 5.65 -3.25 3.28
C LEU A 68 6.95 -3.57 4.04
N VAL A 69 8.07 -3.52 3.32
CA VAL A 69 9.42 -3.50 3.91
C VAL A 69 9.81 -2.04 4.10
N SER A 70 9.85 -1.57 5.36
CA SER A 70 10.11 -0.17 5.74
C SER A 70 10.65 -0.05 7.18
N GLU A 71 11.12 1.14 7.54
CA GLU A 71 11.45 1.51 8.94
C GLU A 71 10.26 2.05 9.73
N LEU A 72 9.06 2.11 9.14
CA LEU A 72 7.85 2.52 9.87
C LEU A 72 7.54 1.54 11.00
N ARG A 73 6.93 2.06 12.07
CA ARG A 73 6.46 1.20 13.17
C ARG A 73 5.34 0.29 12.65
N GLU A 74 5.34 -0.96 13.10
CA GLU A 74 4.41 -1.99 12.65
C GLU A 74 2.95 -1.52 12.78
N GLU A 75 2.60 -0.88 13.90
CA GLU A 75 1.22 -0.39 14.12
C GLU A 75 0.81 0.70 13.11
N GLN A 76 1.76 1.48 12.59
CA GLN A 76 1.47 2.48 11.54
C GLN A 76 1.18 1.80 10.21
N VAL A 77 1.94 0.76 9.88
CA VAL A 77 1.76 -0.05 8.66
C VAL A 77 0.41 -0.78 8.69
N GLU A 78 0.10 -1.42 9.81
CA GLU A 78 -1.17 -2.11 10.04
C GLU A 78 -2.37 -1.16 9.99
N LYS A 79 -2.24 0.03 10.58
CA LYS A 79 -3.27 1.08 10.50
C LYS A 79 -3.54 1.49 9.06
N MET A 80 -2.52 1.49 8.19
CA MET A 80 -2.67 1.71 6.75
C MET A 80 -3.22 0.50 5.97
N ARG A 81 -3.66 -0.56 6.67
CA ARG A 81 -4.18 -1.82 6.12
C ARG A 81 -3.12 -2.65 5.38
N MET A 82 -1.84 -2.37 5.60
CA MET A 82 -0.73 -3.13 5.03
C MET A 82 -0.17 -4.14 6.04
N VAL A 83 0.64 -5.08 5.55
CA VAL A 83 1.33 -6.09 6.37
C VAL A 83 2.79 -5.65 6.56
N PRO A 84 3.24 -5.35 7.79
CA PRO A 84 4.65 -5.06 8.03
C PRO A 84 5.51 -6.31 7.85
N VAL A 85 6.64 -6.15 7.17
CA VAL A 85 7.67 -7.19 6.99
C VAL A 85 9.06 -6.55 7.14
N ARG A 86 10.02 -7.31 7.66
CA ARG A 86 11.38 -6.84 7.98
C ARG A 86 12.39 -7.11 6.87
N SER A 87 12.09 -8.01 5.95
CA SER A 87 12.96 -8.31 4.81
C SER A 87 12.18 -8.80 3.60
N ILE A 88 12.85 -8.84 2.44
CA ILE A 88 12.29 -9.37 1.20
C ILE A 88 12.02 -10.87 1.36
N GLU A 89 12.93 -11.60 2.00
CA GLU A 89 12.83 -13.03 2.26
C GLU A 89 11.57 -13.35 3.07
N GLN A 90 11.33 -12.63 4.16
CA GLN A 90 10.12 -12.77 4.96
C GLN A 90 8.85 -12.50 4.12
N ALA A 91 8.88 -11.47 3.26
CA ALA A 91 7.76 -11.15 2.40
C ALA A 91 7.48 -12.26 1.37
N LEU A 92 8.53 -12.86 0.80
CA LEU A 92 8.44 -13.95 -0.18
C LEU A 92 7.99 -15.27 0.45
N GLU A 93 8.47 -15.59 1.66
CA GLU A 93 7.97 -16.73 2.45
C GLU A 93 6.47 -16.60 2.69
N GLN A 94 6.01 -15.42 3.13
CA GLN A 94 4.58 -15.16 3.32
C GLN A 94 3.78 -15.13 2.01
N ALA A 95 4.41 -14.92 0.86
CA ALA A 95 3.78 -14.99 -0.46
C ALA A 95 3.68 -16.43 -0.99
N GLY A 96 4.34 -17.40 -0.33
CA GLY A 96 4.27 -18.82 -0.66
C GLY A 96 5.04 -19.21 -1.93
N GLY A 97 6.16 -18.53 -2.23
CA GLY A 97 7.08 -18.92 -3.31
C GLY A 97 6.47 -18.89 -4.72
N ARG A 98 5.55 -17.94 -4.98
CA ARG A 98 4.85 -17.81 -6.27
C ARG A 98 5.69 -17.04 -7.31
N ASP A 99 5.47 -17.35 -8.58
CA ASP A 99 5.96 -16.54 -9.70
C ASP A 99 5.40 -15.11 -9.64
N GLY A 100 6.23 -14.13 -10.03
CA GLY A 100 5.87 -12.73 -9.98
C GLY A 100 6.76 -11.82 -10.82
N TYR A 101 6.48 -10.53 -10.73
CA TYR A 101 7.23 -9.49 -11.44
C TYR A 101 8.07 -8.69 -10.46
N ILE A 102 9.32 -8.42 -10.83
CA ILE A 102 10.16 -7.46 -10.13
C ILE A 102 10.02 -6.12 -10.84
N MET A 103 9.67 -5.07 -10.09
CA MET A 103 9.57 -3.69 -10.58
C MET A 103 10.57 -2.79 -9.84
N PRO A 104 11.84 -2.70 -10.28
CA PRO A 104 12.89 -1.99 -9.54
C PRO A 104 12.59 -0.50 -9.33
N ARG A 105 11.89 0.13 -10.28
CA ARG A 105 11.46 1.54 -10.20
C ARG A 105 9.94 1.65 -10.32
N GLY A 106 9.22 1.11 -9.33
CA GLY A 106 7.76 1.01 -9.35
C GLY A 106 7.01 2.33 -9.52
N ALA A 107 7.61 3.47 -9.16
CA ALA A 107 7.02 4.80 -9.38
C ALA A 107 7.25 5.36 -10.80
N ALA A 108 8.23 4.84 -11.54
CA ALA A 108 8.64 5.35 -12.85
C ALA A 108 8.09 4.55 -14.03
N VAL A 109 7.31 3.49 -13.78
CA VAL A 109 6.82 2.57 -14.81
C VAL A 109 5.30 2.39 -14.74
N LEU A 110 4.66 2.29 -15.90
CA LEU A 110 3.25 1.92 -16.03
C LEU A 110 3.13 0.51 -16.59
N ALA A 111 2.78 -0.44 -15.72
CA ALA A 111 2.43 -1.78 -16.15
C ALA A 111 1.12 -1.75 -16.95
N ARG A 112 1.13 -2.40 -18.12
CA ARG A 112 -0.04 -2.59 -18.98
C ARG A 112 -0.19 -4.08 -19.25
N LEU A 113 -1.42 -4.56 -19.20
CA LEU A 113 -1.76 -5.91 -19.65
C LEU A 113 -1.94 -5.83 -21.18
N GLU A 114 -1.22 -6.67 -21.90
CA GLU A 114 -1.49 -6.89 -23.32
C GLU A 114 -2.80 -7.68 -23.45
N LYS A 115 -3.62 -7.29 -24.43
CA LYS A 115 -4.89 -7.95 -24.73
C LYS A 115 -4.68 -9.06 -25.75
#